data_AF-A0A497J745-F1
#
_entry.id   AF-A0A497J745-F1
#
_cell.length_a   1.000
_cell.length_b   1.000
_cell.length_c   1.000
_cell.angle_alpha   90.00
_cell.angle_beta   90.00
_cell.angle_gamma   90.00
#
_symmetry.space_group_name_H-M   'P 1'
#
loop_
_entity.id
_entity.type
_entity.pdbx_description
1 polymer ?
#
loop_
_entity_poly.entity_id
_entity_poly.type
_entity_poly.pdbx_seq_one_letter_code
_entity_poly.pdbx_strand_id
1 'polypeptide(L)'
;VLASLEKKGFIKVEEGVPKKYIPCNPEKCIENAFQRIVDDLKKAKEVLKELKKIYHEKKPEIEIINGKNKILENLEEIISKEDYIKIAIYRGDQIPPTKLKEILKGKKVKVIVGDEKLKKYFPEAKVDSRHFLHGVIVITKKAILLTPPISTKKKIAYIGFNEDSISLAEKTFNHLWEEAK
;
A
#
# COMPACT_ATOMS: atom_id res chain seq x y z
N VAL A 1 0.37 13.44 -42.86
CA VAL A 1 0.57 11.96 -42.89
C VAL A 1 2.02 11.59 -43.20
N LEU A 2 2.60 12.02 -44.33
CA LEU A 2 3.97 11.65 -44.76
C LEU A 2 5.07 11.95 -43.72
N ALA A 3 5.08 13.13 -43.10
CA ALA A 3 6.05 13.44 -42.04
C ALA A 3 6.00 12.49 -40.83
N SER A 4 4.82 11.95 -40.49
CA SER A 4 4.69 10.95 -39.42
C SER A 4 5.25 9.60 -39.86
N LEU A 5 5.03 9.21 -41.12
CA LEU A 5 5.57 7.99 -41.69
C LEU A 5 7.10 8.06 -41.78
N GLU A 6 7.65 9.22 -42.14
CA GLU A 6 9.09 9.46 -42.18
C GLU A 6 9.70 9.38 -40.78
N LYS A 7 9.13 10.09 -39.81
CA LYS A 7 9.55 10.01 -38.39
C LYS A 7 9.46 8.58 -37.83
N LYS A 8 8.52 7.77 -38.33
CA LYS A 8 8.33 6.37 -37.93
C LYS A 8 9.26 5.40 -38.67
N GLY A 9 10.03 5.87 -39.66
CA GLY A 9 10.92 5.06 -40.48
C GLY A 9 10.20 4.25 -41.57
N PHE A 10 8.93 4.55 -41.86
CA PHE A 10 8.12 3.86 -42.87
C PHE A 10 8.33 4.39 -44.29
N ILE A 11 8.83 5.61 -44.42
CA ILE A 11 9.24 6.18 -45.71
C ILE A 11 10.58 6.90 -45.56
N LYS A 12 11.35 6.94 -46.63
CA LYS A 12 12.50 7.82 -46.81
C LYS A 12 12.11 8.95 -47.76
N VAL A 13 12.50 10.17 -47.43
CA VAL A 13 12.32 11.33 -48.31
C VAL A 13 13.64 11.60 -49.02
N GLU A 14 13.59 11.61 -50.35
CA GLU A 14 14.68 12.13 -51.17
C GLU A 14 14.40 13.60 -51.49
N GLU A 15 15.36 14.45 -51.12
CA GLU A 15 15.27 15.90 -51.36
C GLU A 15 15.39 16.22 -52.86
N GLY A 16 14.53 17.11 -53.33
CA GLY A 16 14.40 17.47 -54.75
C GLY A 16 13.08 18.18 -55.06
N VAL A 17 12.93 18.66 -56.30
CA VAL A 17 11.69 19.29 -56.79
C VAL A 17 11.17 18.50 -58.00
N PRO A 18 10.06 17.73 -57.86
CA PRO A 18 9.29 17.48 -56.64
C PRO A 18 10.00 16.50 -55.67
N LYS A 19 9.62 16.55 -54.38
CA LYS A 19 10.10 15.59 -53.36
C LYS A 19 9.63 14.18 -53.69
N LYS A 20 10.51 13.20 -53.52
CA LYS A 20 10.20 11.78 -53.75
C LYS A 20 10.12 11.03 -52.42
N TYR A 21 9.05 10.27 -52.24
CA TYR A 21 8.78 9.49 -51.03
C TYR A 21 8.93 8.01 -51.38
N ILE A 22 9.86 7.33 -50.71
CA ILE A 22 10.18 5.93 -50.97
C ILE A 22 9.72 5.09 -49.78
N PRO A 23 8.81 4.11 -49.95
CA PRO A 23 8.40 3.23 -48.86
C PRO A 23 9.58 2.36 -48.42
N CYS A 24 9.66 2.12 -47.12
CA CYS A 24 10.58 1.14 -46.57
C CYS A 24 10.04 -0.29 -46.84
N ASN A 25 10.95 -1.27 -46.91
CA ASN A 25 10.57 -2.68 -47.01
C ASN A 25 9.69 -3.06 -45.80
N PRO A 26 8.52 -3.72 -46.01
CA PRO A 26 7.59 -4.04 -44.92
C PRO A 26 8.23 -4.78 -43.72
N GLU A 27 9.12 -5.74 -43.96
CA GLU A 27 9.81 -6.50 -42.90
C GLU A 27 10.68 -5.56 -42.04
N LYS A 28 11.49 -4.74 -42.71
CA LYS A 28 12.36 -3.74 -42.05
C LYS A 28 11.55 -2.68 -41.29
N CYS A 29 10.39 -2.32 -41.83
CA CYS A 29 9.46 -1.39 -41.21
C CYS A 29 8.88 -1.95 -39.90
N ILE A 30 8.57 -3.25 -39.85
CA ILE A 30 8.11 -3.95 -38.65
C ILE A 30 9.25 -4.04 -37.62
N GLU A 31 10.48 -4.38 -38.03
CA GLU A 31 11.65 -4.40 -37.15
C GLU A 31 11.89 -3.04 -36.48
N ASN A 32 11.86 -1.96 -37.26
CA ASN A 32 12.01 -0.59 -36.74
C ASN A 32 10.90 -0.22 -35.75
N ALA A 33 9.66 -0.66 -36.02
CA ALA A 33 8.54 -0.41 -35.11
C ALA A 33 8.70 -1.18 -33.79
N PHE A 34 9.15 -2.44 -33.86
CA PHE A 34 9.43 -3.26 -32.69
C PHE A 34 10.53 -2.65 -31.83
N GLN A 35 11.65 -2.26 -32.45
CA GLN A 35 12.77 -1.63 -31.75
C GLN A 35 12.35 -0.36 -31.01
N ARG A 36 11.52 0.49 -31.65
CA ARG A 36 10.98 1.70 -31.02
C ARG A 36 10.13 1.37 -29.79
N ILE A 37 9.25 0.37 -29.86
CA ILE A 37 8.44 -0.05 -28.71
C ILE A 37 9.33 -0.52 -27.56
N VAL A 38 10.37 -1.30 -27.87
CA VAL A 38 11.34 -1.77 -26.87
C VAL A 38 12.07 -0.59 -26.23
N ASP A 39 12.49 0.40 -27.01
CA ASP A 39 13.20 1.56 -26.50
C ASP A 39 12.30 2.48 -25.66
N ASP A 40 11.04 2.65 -26.06
CA ASP A 40 10.04 3.38 -25.26
C ASP A 40 9.77 2.67 -23.93
N LEU A 41 9.69 1.33 -23.93
CA LEU A 41 9.59 0.52 -22.70
C LEU A 41 10.81 0.67 -21.80
N LYS A 42 12.03 0.71 -22.37
CA LYS A 42 13.26 0.93 -21.60
C LYS A 42 13.24 2.30 -20.92
N LYS A 43 12.88 3.36 -21.65
CA LYS A 43 12.73 4.72 -21.09
C LYS A 43 11.69 4.76 -19.97
N ALA A 44 10.54 4.11 -20.17
CA ALA A 44 9.50 4.03 -19.14
C ALA A 44 10.01 3.32 -17.87
N LYS A 45 10.83 2.27 -18.00
CA LYS A 45 11.47 1.60 -16.86
C LYS A 45 12.48 2.50 -16.12
N GLU A 46 13.23 3.33 -16.84
CA GLU A 46 14.15 4.31 -16.22
C GLU A 46 13.39 5.37 -15.43
N VAL A 47 12.35 5.96 -16.02
CA VAL A 47 11.46 6.90 -15.32
C VAL A 47 10.84 6.25 -14.08
N LEU A 48 10.39 4.99 -14.18
CA LEU A 48 9.86 4.26 -13.02
C LEU A 48 10.93 4.09 -11.92
N LYS A 49 12.19 3.88 -12.26
CA LYS A 49 13.29 3.78 -11.28
C LYS A 49 13.49 5.09 -10.53
N GLU A 50 13.45 6.22 -11.23
CA GLU A 50 13.53 7.56 -10.62
C GLU A 50 12.30 7.86 -9.75
N LEU A 51 11.10 7.55 -10.24
CA LEU A 51 9.86 7.71 -9.49
C LEU A 51 9.85 6.85 -8.21
N LYS A 52 10.40 5.63 -8.26
CA LYS A 52 10.56 4.78 -7.07
C LYS A 52 11.46 5.43 -6.02
N LYS A 53 12.56 6.07 -6.43
CA LYS A 53 13.45 6.78 -5.50
C LYS A 53 12.69 7.90 -4.76
N ILE A 54 11.95 8.72 -5.51
CA ILE A 54 11.15 9.83 -4.94
C ILE A 54 10.01 9.30 -4.07
N TYR A 55 9.36 8.21 -4.49
CA TYR A 55 8.28 7.58 -3.72
C TYR A 55 8.77 7.06 -2.36
N HIS A 56 9.98 6.50 -2.32
CA HIS A 56 10.59 6.01 -1.08
C HIS A 56 11.09 7.16 -0.18
N GLU A 57 11.56 8.27 -0.75
CA GLU A 57 12.01 9.46 -0.02
C GLU A 57 10.86 10.33 0.52
N LYS A 58 9.63 10.19 0.01
CA LYS A 58 8.45 10.99 0.39
C LYS A 58 7.27 10.15 0.88
N LYS A 59 7.49 9.02 1.56
CA LYS A 59 6.38 8.47 2.34
C LYS A 59 6.01 9.50 3.41
N PRO A 60 4.75 9.99 3.43
CA PRO A 60 4.35 10.93 4.46
C PRO A 60 4.54 10.27 5.82
N GLU A 61 4.97 11.03 6.81
CA GLU A 61 5.15 10.51 8.19
C GLU A 61 3.86 9.89 8.73
N ILE A 62 2.71 10.42 8.26
CA ILE A 62 1.36 9.93 8.53
C ILE A 62 0.55 9.95 7.22
N GLU A 63 -0.07 8.82 6.86
CA GLU A 63 -1.04 8.70 5.76
C GLU A 63 -2.47 8.58 6.31
N ILE A 64 -3.42 9.30 5.70
CA ILE A 64 -4.85 9.16 6.00
C ILE A 64 -5.50 8.30 4.94
N ILE A 65 -6.07 7.18 5.37
CA ILE A 65 -6.77 6.23 4.50
C ILE A 65 -8.26 6.37 4.70
N ASN A 66 -8.98 6.47 3.58
CA ASN A 66 -10.44 6.48 3.56
C ASN A 66 -10.96 5.23 2.84
N GLY A 67 -11.95 4.57 3.44
CA GLY A 67 -12.66 3.44 2.87
C GLY A 67 -12.23 2.09 3.45
N LYS A 68 -13.22 1.22 3.72
CA LYS A 68 -13.03 -0.09 4.35
C LYS A 68 -12.02 -0.97 3.61
N ASN A 69 -12.13 -1.04 2.28
CA ASN A 69 -11.29 -1.92 1.47
C ASN A 69 -9.83 -1.48 1.50
N LYS A 70 -9.58 -0.17 1.35
CA LYS A 70 -8.22 0.37 1.41
C LYS A 70 -7.58 0.17 2.79
N ILE A 71 -8.36 0.26 3.87
CA ILE A 71 -7.90 -0.07 5.24
C ILE A 71 -7.51 -1.55 5.33
N LEU A 72 -8.32 -2.47 4.79
CA LEU A 72 -8.03 -3.90 4.76
C LEU A 72 -6.76 -4.22 3.94
N GLU A 73 -6.62 -3.62 2.76
CA GLU A 73 -5.44 -3.78 1.90
C GLU A 73 -4.16 -3.33 2.62
N ASN A 74 -4.19 -2.17 3.27
CA ASN A 74 -3.04 -1.66 4.01
C ASN A 74 -2.73 -2.50 5.25
N LEU A 75 -3.77 -3.00 5.92
CA LEU A 75 -3.61 -3.91 7.04
C LEU A 75 -2.93 -5.21 6.61
N GLU A 76 -3.39 -5.83 5.51
CA GLU A 76 -2.77 -7.01 4.91
C GLU A 76 -1.32 -6.72 4.50
N GLU A 77 -1.06 -5.57 3.87
CA GLU A 77 0.29 -5.16 3.49
C GLU A 77 1.23 -5.01 4.68
N ILE A 78 0.80 -4.32 5.75
CA ILE A 78 1.62 -4.10 6.95
C ILE A 78 1.89 -5.42 7.66
N ILE A 79 0.86 -6.25 7.84
CA ILE A 79 0.96 -7.53 8.57
C ILE A 79 1.78 -8.55 7.79
N SER A 80 1.64 -8.61 6.46
CA SER A 80 2.34 -9.60 5.64
C SER A 80 3.87 -9.53 5.79
N LYS A 81 4.41 -8.32 5.97
CA LYS A 81 5.86 -8.04 6.02
C LYS A 81 6.51 -8.28 7.38
N GLU A 82 5.73 -8.58 8.42
CA GLU A 82 6.21 -8.61 9.80
C GLU A 82 5.81 -9.93 10.47
N ASP A 83 6.71 -10.52 11.25
CA ASP A 83 6.48 -11.81 11.93
C ASP A 83 5.85 -11.64 13.32
N TYR A 84 6.08 -10.49 13.94
CA TYR A 84 5.60 -10.17 15.28
C TYR A 84 4.77 -8.89 15.28
N ILE A 85 3.54 -8.99 15.80
CA ILE A 85 2.54 -7.93 15.70
C ILE A 85 1.90 -7.73 17.07
N LYS A 86 1.75 -6.47 17.48
CA LYS A 86 0.92 -6.09 18.63
C LYS A 86 -0.38 -5.51 18.10
N ILE A 87 -1.52 -5.97 18.59
CA ILE A 87 -2.83 -5.50 18.13
C ILE A 87 -3.79 -5.29 19.30
N ALA A 88 -4.47 -4.15 19.32
CA ALA A 88 -5.53 -3.85 20.27
C ALA A 88 -6.86 -3.63 19.53
N ILE A 89 -7.93 -4.29 19.98
CA ILE A 89 -9.23 -4.35 19.30
C ILE A 89 -10.33 -3.96 20.29
N TYR A 90 -10.70 -2.69 20.31
CA TYR A 90 -11.79 -2.18 21.18
C TYR A 90 -13.12 -2.06 20.43
N ARG A 91 -13.10 -1.97 19.09
CA ARG A 91 -14.32 -1.99 18.27
C ARG A 91 -14.17 -2.84 17.00
N GLY A 92 -14.84 -3.99 16.97
CA GLY A 92 -14.82 -4.94 15.84
C GLY A 92 -15.77 -4.61 14.69
N ASP A 93 -16.47 -3.47 14.72
CA ASP A 93 -17.38 -3.01 13.66
C ASP A 93 -16.64 -2.37 12.47
N GLN A 94 -15.43 -1.85 12.72
CA GLN A 94 -14.57 -1.27 11.69
C GLN A 94 -14.02 -2.34 10.75
N ILE A 95 -13.41 -3.37 11.35
CA ILE A 95 -12.80 -4.50 10.66
C ILE A 95 -13.39 -5.78 11.27
N PRO A 96 -14.06 -6.65 10.48
CA PRO A 96 -14.63 -7.89 10.99
C PRO A 96 -13.58 -8.73 11.72
N PRO A 97 -13.85 -9.20 12.96
CA PRO A 97 -12.87 -10.00 13.71
C PRO A 97 -12.45 -11.29 12.99
N THR A 98 -13.33 -11.88 12.19
CA THR A 98 -13.04 -13.03 11.34
C THR A 98 -11.95 -12.71 10.30
N LYS A 99 -12.03 -11.53 9.68
CA LYS A 99 -11.04 -11.09 8.69
C LYS A 99 -9.71 -10.76 9.34
N LEU A 100 -9.72 -10.11 10.51
CA LEU A 100 -8.49 -9.89 11.30
C LEU A 100 -7.81 -11.21 11.67
N LYS A 101 -8.57 -12.20 12.12
CA LYS A 101 -8.05 -13.54 12.44
C LYS A 101 -7.40 -14.21 11.23
N GLU A 102 -8.00 -14.07 10.05
CA GLU A 102 -7.43 -14.59 8.79
C GLU A 102 -6.09 -13.92 8.46
N ILE A 103 -6.04 -12.59 8.50
CA ILE A 103 -4.85 -11.80 8.15
C ILE A 103 -3.68 -12.09 9.12
N LEU A 104 -4.00 -12.33 10.40
CA LEU A 104 -3.03 -12.63 11.44
C LEU A 104 -2.57 -14.10 11.47
N LYS A 105 -3.12 -14.96 10.61
CA LYS A 105 -2.82 -16.40 10.63
C LYS A 105 -1.34 -16.65 10.35
N GLY A 106 -0.71 -17.45 11.21
CA GLY A 106 0.72 -17.79 11.09
C GLY A 106 1.69 -16.72 11.60
N LYS A 107 1.19 -15.62 12.16
CA LYS A 107 2.00 -14.57 12.78
C LYS A 107 2.07 -14.75 14.30
N LYS A 108 3.13 -14.26 14.94
CA LYS A 108 3.22 -14.18 16.40
C LYS A 108 2.54 -12.90 16.86
N VAL A 109 1.42 -13.01 17.55
CA VAL A 109 0.56 -11.84 17.85
C VAL A 109 0.35 -11.67 19.36
N LYS A 110 0.53 -10.45 19.87
CA LYS A 110 -0.01 -10.04 21.17
C LYS A 110 -1.32 -9.30 20.96
N VAL A 111 -2.41 -9.83 21.50
CA VAL A 111 -3.76 -9.31 21.28
C VAL A 111 -4.36 -8.78 22.58
N ILE A 112 -4.85 -7.53 22.55
CA ILE A 112 -5.74 -6.98 23.57
C ILE A 112 -7.12 -6.80 22.94
N VAL A 113 -8.17 -7.18 23.65
CA VAL A 113 -9.56 -6.97 23.23
C VAL A 113 -10.33 -6.13 24.25
N GLY A 114 -11.15 -5.21 23.76
CA GLY A 114 -12.01 -4.37 24.60
C GLY A 114 -13.29 -5.06 25.09
N ASP A 115 -13.68 -6.15 24.43
CA ASP A 115 -14.87 -6.94 24.73
C ASP A 115 -14.48 -8.42 24.82
N GLU A 116 -14.82 -9.06 25.93
CA GLU A 116 -14.56 -10.48 26.16
C GLU A 116 -15.16 -11.38 25.08
N LYS A 117 -16.27 -10.96 24.44
CA LYS A 117 -16.87 -11.69 23.31
C LYS A 117 -15.92 -11.85 22.13
N LEU A 118 -14.89 -11.01 22.00
CA LEU A 118 -13.88 -11.11 20.95
C LEU A 118 -12.87 -12.25 21.21
N LYS A 119 -12.78 -12.79 22.43
CA LYS A 119 -11.95 -13.96 22.73
C LYS A 119 -12.32 -15.19 21.90
N LYS A 120 -13.56 -15.30 21.44
CA LYS A 120 -13.96 -16.37 20.50
C LYS A 120 -13.16 -16.36 19.19
N TYR A 121 -12.67 -15.18 18.78
CA TYR A 121 -11.80 -15.03 17.61
C TYR A 121 -10.32 -15.07 17.99
N PHE A 122 -9.98 -14.54 19.18
CA PHE A 122 -8.62 -14.43 19.70
C PHE A 122 -8.52 -15.04 21.11
N PRO A 123 -8.41 -16.37 21.25
CA PRO A 123 -8.50 -17.05 22.54
C PRO A 123 -7.43 -16.62 23.57
N GLU A 124 -6.23 -16.30 23.08
CA GLU A 124 -5.10 -15.87 23.91
C GLU A 124 -5.09 -14.35 24.19
N ALA A 125 -6.14 -13.63 23.77
CA ALA A 125 -6.20 -12.19 23.98
C ALA A 125 -6.41 -11.84 25.45
N LYS A 126 -5.69 -10.82 25.92
CA LYS A 126 -6.02 -10.15 27.18
C LYS A 126 -7.25 -9.26 27.00
N VAL A 127 -8.06 -9.13 28.04
CA VAL A 127 -9.25 -8.26 28.05
C VAL A 127 -8.92 -6.97 28.79
N ASP A 128 -9.19 -5.85 28.13
CA ASP A 128 -9.16 -4.52 28.73
C ASP A 128 -10.48 -3.80 28.43
N SER A 129 -11.43 -3.85 29.36
CA SER A 129 -12.76 -3.27 29.18
C SER A 129 -12.81 -1.73 29.26
N ARG A 130 -11.67 -1.05 29.42
CA ARG A 130 -11.63 0.41 29.47
C ARG A 130 -11.92 1.01 28.10
N HIS A 131 -12.55 2.18 28.10
CA HIS A 131 -12.81 2.89 26.85
C HIS A 131 -11.50 3.39 26.26
N PHE A 132 -11.16 2.93 25.06
CA PHE A 132 -9.98 3.36 24.34
C PHE A 132 -10.35 4.26 23.16
N LEU A 133 -9.54 5.28 22.90
CA LEU A 133 -9.80 6.32 21.90
C LEU A 133 -9.76 5.78 20.45
N HIS A 134 -9.30 4.56 20.22
CA HIS A 134 -9.18 3.93 18.90
C HIS A 134 -9.97 2.61 18.85
N GLY A 135 -10.55 2.30 17.69
CA GLY A 135 -11.26 1.04 17.44
C GLY A 135 -10.30 -0.15 17.29
N VAL A 136 -9.30 -0.02 16.41
CA VAL A 136 -8.25 -1.01 16.16
C VAL A 136 -6.91 -0.28 16.09
N ILE A 137 -5.92 -0.83 16.78
CA ILE A 137 -4.52 -0.42 16.73
C ILE A 137 -3.71 -1.61 16.26
N VAL A 138 -2.96 -1.48 15.17
CA VAL A 138 -1.97 -2.48 14.75
C VAL A 138 -0.61 -1.84 14.82
N ILE A 139 0.31 -2.46 15.54
CA ILE A 139 1.66 -1.95 15.76
C ILE A 139 2.65 -2.98 15.27
N THR A 140 3.57 -2.52 14.41
CA THR A 140 4.70 -3.28 13.91
C THR A 140 5.98 -2.49 14.10
N LYS A 141 7.13 -3.07 13.72
CA LYS A 141 8.42 -2.36 13.77
C LYS A 141 8.49 -1.14 12.84
N LYS A 142 7.68 -1.09 11.77
CA LYS A 142 7.82 -0.12 10.68
C LYS A 142 6.57 0.73 10.44
N ALA A 143 5.45 0.37 11.04
CA ALA A 143 4.19 1.07 10.84
C ALA A 143 3.24 0.87 12.02
N ILE A 144 2.43 1.89 12.25
CA ILE A 144 1.23 1.81 13.09
C ILE A 144 -0.01 2.07 12.24
N LEU A 145 -1.10 1.34 12.48
CA LEU A 145 -2.41 1.62 11.90
C LEU A 145 -3.40 1.88 13.03
N LEU A 146 -4.02 3.06 12.99
CA LEU A 146 -4.99 3.52 13.98
C LEU A 146 -6.34 3.77 13.30
N THR A 147 -7.39 3.08 13.73
CA THR A 147 -8.76 3.37 13.27
C THR A 147 -9.52 4.14 14.35
N PRO A 148 -9.98 5.39 14.13
CA PRO A 148 -10.83 6.09 15.09
C PRO A 148 -12.18 5.35 15.29
N PRO A 149 -12.81 5.51 16.46
CA PRO A 149 -14.04 4.82 16.84
C PRO A 149 -15.30 5.44 16.19
N ILE A 150 -15.17 6.60 15.53
CA ILE A 150 -16.30 7.44 15.13
C ILE A 150 -16.99 6.87 13.87
N SER A 151 -18.28 6.59 13.99
CA SER A 151 -19.19 6.18 12.91
C SER A 151 -19.70 7.37 12.10
N THR A 152 -18.80 8.15 11.49
CA THR A 152 -19.24 8.92 10.32
C THR A 152 -19.29 7.94 9.14
N LYS A 153 -20.12 8.18 8.13
CA LYS A 153 -20.23 7.33 6.92
C LYS A 153 -18.88 7.01 6.24
N LYS A 154 -17.80 7.71 6.62
CA LYS A 154 -16.43 7.48 6.17
C LYS A 154 -15.67 6.65 7.21
N LYS A 155 -15.28 5.44 6.83
CA LYS A 155 -14.27 4.66 7.57
C LYS A 155 -12.90 5.25 7.27
N ILE A 156 -12.22 5.74 8.31
CA ILE A 156 -10.90 6.36 8.20
C ILE A 156 -9.89 5.51 8.98
N ALA A 157 -8.65 5.47 8.53
CA ALA A 157 -7.51 5.01 9.33
C ALA A 157 -6.33 5.96 9.14
N TYR A 158 -5.47 6.04 10.15
CA TYR A 158 -4.20 6.75 10.09
C TYR A 158 -3.09 5.72 10.10
N ILE A 159 -2.13 5.86 9.19
CA ILE A 159 -0.92 5.04 9.16
C ILE A 159 0.28 5.91 9.44
N GLY A 160 0.99 5.64 10.54
CA GLY A 160 2.24 6.31 10.86
C GLY A 160 3.44 5.44 10.48
N PHE A 161 4.46 6.03 9.87
CA PHE A 161 5.71 5.35 9.50
C PHE A 161 6.95 5.89 10.25
N ASN A 162 6.81 7.00 10.96
CA ASN A 162 7.90 7.62 11.70
C ASN A 162 8.17 6.91 13.05
N GLU A 163 9.42 6.92 13.48
CA GLU A 163 9.88 6.21 14.69
C GLU A 163 9.19 6.72 15.96
N ASP A 164 8.96 8.03 16.07
CA ASP A 164 8.32 8.64 17.25
C ASP A 164 6.88 8.15 17.45
N SER A 165 6.10 8.08 16.36
CA SER A 165 4.72 7.58 16.39
C SER A 165 4.68 6.09 16.72
N ILE A 166 5.60 5.31 16.15
CA ILE A 166 5.72 3.88 16.44
C ILE A 166 6.08 3.69 17.93
N SER A 167 7.09 4.41 18.42
CA SER A 167 7.53 4.38 19.82
C SER A 167 6.43 4.77 20.80
N LEU A 168 5.68 5.82 20.49
CA LEU A 168 4.52 6.23 21.30
C LEU A 168 3.46 5.14 21.35
N ALA A 169 3.08 4.58 20.20
CA ALA A 169 2.10 3.50 20.14
C ALA A 169 2.58 2.25 20.89
N GLU A 170 3.87 1.91 20.82
CA GLU A 170 4.44 0.81 21.58
C GLU A 170 4.34 1.03 23.09
N LYS A 171 4.69 2.23 23.56
CA LYS A 171 4.57 2.59 24.98
C LYS A 171 3.12 2.50 25.43
N THR A 172 2.18 3.05 24.65
CA THR A 172 0.75 2.95 24.95
C THR A 172 0.28 1.51 25.00
N PHE A 173 0.65 0.68 24.01
CA PHE A 173 0.25 -0.73 24.00
C PHE A 173 0.81 -1.50 25.19
N ASN A 174 2.08 -1.29 25.54
CA ASN A 174 2.70 -1.97 26.67
C ASN A 174 2.00 -1.60 27.99
N HIS A 175 1.65 -0.32 28.18
CA HIS A 175 0.86 0.11 29.34
C HIS A 175 -0.50 -0.60 29.40
N LEU A 176 -1.25 -0.63 28.28
CA LEU A 176 -2.51 -1.38 28.21
C LEU A 176 -2.31 -2.87 28.49
N TRP A 177 -1.23 -3.46 27.98
CA TRP A 177 -0.93 -4.89 28.14
C TRP A 177 -0.66 -5.29 29.59
N GLU A 178 0.02 -4.43 30.34
CA GLU A 178 0.33 -4.66 31.76
C GLU A 178 -0.93 -4.65 32.63
N GLU A 179 -1.89 -3.78 32.30
CA GLU A 179 -3.12 -3.60 33.07
C GLU A 179 -4.25 -4.54 32.63
N ALA A 180 -4.20 -5.05 31.40
CA ALA A 180 -5.20 -5.97 30.85
C ALA A 180 -5.14 -7.37 31.50
N LYS A 181 -6.31 -7.97 31.69
CA LYS A 181 -6.53 -9.25 32.38
C LYS A 181 -6.62 -10.43 31.43
#